data_AF-A0A7J5Y2P1-F1
#
_entry.id   AF-A0A7J5Y2P1-F1
#
_cell.length_a   1.000
_cell.length_b   1.000
_cell.length_c   1.000
_cell.angle_alpha   90.00
_cell.angle_beta   90.00
_cell.angle_gamma   90.00
#
_symmetry.space_group_name_H-M   'P 1'
#
loop_
_entity.id
_entity.type
_entity.pdbx_description
1 polymer ?
#
loop_
_entity_poly.entity_id
_entity_poly.type
_entity_poly.pdbx_seq_one_letter_code
_entity_poly.pdbx_strand_id
1 'polypeptide(L)'
;MLDLHRGRFSQNGGCGYVLRPAVMRDEVSYFSAHTQGCVPGVPAQTLRIKVISAHNLPKPQGSGAKGEVIDPYLHGVPADCAEQRTRTAAQNQDDPLFDETFEFHVNMPELALLRFVVLDDDYIGDDFIGQYSVAFECLQPGYRNVPLLGLAGDPLPHTSLFVHVAVTNRRGGGKAQRRGLSVRRVGRRGREYVTLRHTGIKTSTTASFKEQCGLPAVAKLKQCIQSLAPRLQGPEGSAGASMVLREGYPSLEQGNLSEPLRKLLTAYDTMIAAQKQLIENADSVQERIAQDLSRLGEKEGLKGRKLSKAVESFTWNITVLKGQSDLLRGAKMDSLDALRQLALACEACGLTSSSSSLSSSSTFSTAELHYSCHPPSGRRSSTHGNGRI
;
A
#
# COMPACT_ATOMS: atom_id res chain seq x y z
N MET A 1 12.96 -5.82 -14.43
CA MET A 1 11.98 -4.93 -13.73
C MET A 1 11.53 -3.76 -14.61
N LEU A 2 12.37 -3.23 -15.52
CA LEU A 2 11.95 -2.21 -16.51
C LEU A 2 10.89 -2.71 -17.51
N ASP A 3 10.93 -4.00 -17.82
CA ASP A 3 9.98 -4.74 -18.65
C ASP A 3 8.54 -4.68 -18.12
N LEU A 4 8.35 -4.84 -16.81
CA LEU A 4 7.03 -4.71 -16.16
C LEU A 4 6.49 -3.29 -16.25
N HIS A 5 7.36 -2.30 -16.05
CA HIS A 5 6.97 -0.89 -16.20
C HIS A 5 6.55 -0.62 -17.63
N ARG A 6 7.32 -1.08 -18.62
CA ARG A 6 6.97 -0.94 -20.04
C ARG A 6 5.64 -1.62 -20.35
N GLY A 7 5.40 -2.82 -19.82
CA GLY A 7 4.12 -3.51 -19.94
C GLY A 7 2.94 -2.73 -19.35
N ARG A 8 3.12 -2.14 -18.16
CA ARG A 8 2.08 -1.33 -17.50
C ARG A 8 1.79 -0.03 -18.25
N PHE A 9 2.83 0.70 -18.61
CA PHE A 9 2.72 2.02 -19.24
C PHE A 9 2.51 1.97 -20.75
N SER A 10 2.43 0.77 -21.35
CA SER A 10 1.90 0.58 -22.70
C SER A 10 0.41 0.91 -22.80
N GLN A 11 -0.31 0.87 -21.67
CA GLN A 11 -1.70 1.29 -21.57
C GLN A 11 -1.86 2.77 -21.94
N ASN A 12 -3.10 3.15 -22.28
CA ASN A 12 -3.46 4.54 -22.59
C ASN A 12 -2.54 5.16 -23.69
N GLY A 13 -2.24 4.37 -24.72
CA GLY A 13 -1.43 4.82 -25.86
C GLY A 13 0.03 5.12 -25.53
N GLY A 14 0.58 4.62 -24.43
CA GLY A 14 1.99 4.82 -24.11
C GLY A 14 2.35 6.20 -23.56
N CYS A 15 1.36 7.02 -23.17
CA CYS A 15 1.60 8.40 -22.74
C CYS A 15 2.32 8.58 -21.39
N GLY A 16 2.63 7.48 -20.68
CA GLY A 16 3.24 7.50 -19.34
C GLY A 16 2.25 7.69 -18.18
N TYR A 17 0.98 7.96 -18.46
CA TYR A 17 -0.06 8.12 -17.44
C TYR A 17 -1.13 7.03 -17.56
N VAL A 18 -1.26 6.23 -16.50
CA VAL A 18 -2.26 5.17 -16.36
C VAL A 18 -3.10 5.44 -15.12
N LEU A 19 -4.43 5.46 -15.29
CA LEU A 19 -5.35 5.71 -14.18
C LEU A 19 -5.25 4.57 -13.16
N ARG A 20 -5.24 4.92 -11.88
CA ARG A 20 -5.27 3.94 -10.79
C ARG A 20 -6.61 3.19 -10.75
N PRO A 21 -6.60 1.91 -10.32
CA PRO A 21 -7.82 1.13 -10.10
C PRO A 21 -8.87 1.87 -9.29
N ALA A 22 -10.16 1.62 -9.57
CA ALA A 22 -11.25 2.32 -8.87
C ALA A 22 -11.17 2.14 -7.34
N VAL A 23 -10.86 0.91 -6.89
CA VAL A 23 -10.69 0.59 -5.46
C VAL A 23 -9.59 1.39 -4.76
N MET A 24 -8.61 1.93 -5.51
CA MET A 24 -7.53 2.77 -4.96
C MET A 24 -7.85 4.27 -5.02
N ARG A 25 -8.94 4.65 -5.69
CA ARG A 25 -9.38 6.04 -5.84
C ARG A 25 -10.53 6.41 -4.89
N ASP A 26 -11.21 5.42 -4.33
CA ASP A 26 -12.29 5.62 -3.36
C ASP A 26 -11.76 6.16 -2.02
N GLU A 27 -12.49 7.08 -1.39
CA GLU A 27 -12.14 7.68 -0.09
C GLU A 27 -12.02 6.63 1.03
N VAL A 28 -12.79 5.54 0.91
CA VAL A 28 -12.71 4.37 1.79
C VAL A 28 -12.30 3.18 0.92
N SER A 29 -11.00 2.94 0.85
CA SER A 29 -10.44 1.81 0.15
C SER A 29 -10.41 0.57 1.05
N TYR A 30 -10.92 -0.55 0.54
CA TYR A 30 -10.77 -1.88 1.17
C TYR A 30 -9.49 -2.59 0.70
N PHE A 31 -8.67 -1.92 -0.11
CA PHE A 31 -7.45 -2.46 -0.67
C PHE A 31 -6.27 -2.25 0.30
N SER A 32 -5.49 -3.30 0.51
CA SER A 32 -4.17 -3.26 1.13
C SER A 32 -3.17 -3.92 0.18
N ALA A 33 -1.94 -3.41 0.15
CA ALA A 33 -0.87 -4.00 -0.67
C ALA A 33 -0.58 -5.47 -0.28
N HIS A 34 -0.95 -5.88 0.93
CA HIS A 34 -0.77 -7.23 1.46
C HIS A 34 -2.07 -8.04 1.48
N THR A 35 -3.12 -7.62 0.77
CA THR A 35 -4.39 -8.35 0.75
C THR A 35 -4.20 -9.77 0.20
N GLN A 36 -4.53 -10.77 1.01
CA GLN A 36 -4.45 -12.20 0.68
C GLN A 36 -5.82 -12.76 0.27
N GLY A 37 -6.50 -12.14 -0.71
CA GLY A 37 -7.82 -12.59 -1.16
C GLY A 37 -8.57 -11.60 -2.05
N CYS A 38 -9.85 -11.89 -2.33
CA CYS A 38 -10.68 -11.05 -3.20
C CYS A 38 -11.01 -9.70 -2.56
N VAL A 39 -10.81 -8.62 -3.33
CA VAL A 39 -11.17 -7.26 -2.91
C VAL A 39 -12.66 -7.01 -3.18
N PRO A 40 -13.45 -6.50 -2.22
CA PRO A 40 -14.84 -6.14 -2.44
C PRO A 40 -15.01 -5.17 -3.62
N GLY A 41 -16.00 -5.42 -4.48
CA GLY A 41 -16.25 -4.60 -5.67
C GLY A 41 -15.44 -5.03 -6.91
N VAL A 42 -14.42 -5.87 -6.75
CA VAL A 42 -13.62 -6.39 -7.86
C VAL A 42 -14.03 -7.84 -8.17
N PRO A 43 -14.47 -8.14 -9.41
CA PRO A 43 -14.72 -9.52 -9.81
C PRO A 43 -13.39 -10.25 -10.03
N ALA A 44 -13.13 -11.27 -9.22
CA ALA A 44 -12.01 -12.19 -9.47
C ALA A 44 -12.23 -12.96 -10.79
N GLN A 45 -11.14 -13.16 -11.52
CA GLN A 45 -11.12 -13.79 -12.83
C GLN A 45 -10.16 -14.98 -12.85
N THR A 46 -10.40 -15.91 -13.75
CA THR A 46 -9.52 -17.02 -14.07
C THR A 46 -8.98 -16.79 -15.47
N LEU A 47 -7.66 -16.73 -15.58
CA LEU A 47 -6.94 -16.62 -16.84
C LEU A 47 -6.40 -17.99 -17.21
N ARG A 48 -6.80 -18.48 -18.38
CA ARG A 48 -6.27 -19.69 -18.99
C ARG A 48 -5.43 -19.30 -20.20
N ILE A 49 -4.15 -19.63 -20.17
CA ILE A 49 -3.20 -19.40 -21.25
C ILE A 49 -2.77 -20.75 -21.78
N LYS A 50 -2.99 -21.00 -23.07
CA LYS A 50 -2.37 -22.11 -23.77
C LYS A 50 -1.20 -21.60 -24.58
N VAL A 51 0.01 -22.03 -24.24
CA VAL A 51 1.24 -21.76 -25.00
C VAL A 51 1.36 -22.85 -26.06
N ILE A 52 1.15 -22.50 -27.32
CA ILE A 52 1.02 -23.48 -28.40
C ILE A 52 2.39 -23.70 -29.05
N SER A 53 2.96 -22.65 -29.64
CA SER A 53 4.25 -22.69 -30.32
C SER A 53 4.99 -21.37 -30.19
N ALA A 54 6.27 -21.35 -30.53
CA ALA A 54 7.01 -20.13 -30.84
C ALA A 54 7.40 -20.11 -32.33
N HIS A 55 7.84 -18.96 -32.81
CA HIS A 55 8.27 -18.75 -34.19
C HIS A 55 9.57 -17.93 -34.20
N ASN A 56 10.56 -18.38 -34.99
CA ASN A 56 11.81 -17.69 -35.29
C ASN A 56 12.53 -17.18 -34.03
N LEU A 57 12.74 -18.06 -33.05
CA LEU A 57 13.47 -17.73 -31.82
C LEU A 57 14.96 -17.53 -32.12
N PRO A 58 15.56 -16.38 -31.75
CA PRO A 58 16.99 -16.16 -31.96
C PRO A 58 17.80 -17.08 -31.06
N LYS A 59 18.79 -17.77 -31.62
CA LYS A 59 19.72 -18.60 -30.84
C LYS A 59 20.64 -17.70 -30.02
N PRO A 60 20.78 -17.92 -28.70
CA PRO A 60 21.78 -17.23 -27.88
C PRO A 60 23.19 -17.50 -28.42
N GLN A 61 24.10 -16.53 -28.26
CA GLN A 61 25.49 -16.70 -28.69
C GLN A 61 26.19 -17.72 -27.81
N GLY A 62 26.48 -18.91 -28.36
CA GLY A 62 27.18 -19.98 -27.65
C GLY A 62 26.29 -21.12 -27.15
N SER A 63 24.99 -21.13 -27.50
CA SER A 63 24.06 -22.14 -26.99
C SER A 63 24.38 -23.55 -27.48
N GLY A 64 24.36 -24.47 -26.53
CA GLY A 64 25.01 -25.77 -26.60
C GLY A 64 24.08 -26.86 -26.10
N ALA A 65 22.93 -26.97 -26.77
CA ALA A 65 22.04 -28.12 -26.79
C ALA A 65 21.23 -28.41 -25.53
N LYS A 66 19.96 -27.97 -25.54
CA LYS A 66 18.85 -28.69 -24.88
C LYS A 66 17.44 -28.26 -25.33
N GLY A 67 17.24 -27.00 -25.76
CA GLY A 67 15.99 -26.55 -26.39
C GLY A 67 15.34 -25.37 -25.66
N GLU A 68 14.28 -24.79 -26.24
CA GLU A 68 13.66 -23.59 -25.67
C GLU A 68 12.60 -23.91 -24.61
N VAL A 69 12.45 -23.01 -23.65
CA VAL A 69 11.46 -23.05 -22.57
C VAL A 69 10.74 -21.71 -22.45
N ILE A 70 9.47 -21.74 -22.08
CA ILE A 70 8.65 -20.55 -21.86
C ILE A 70 8.14 -20.53 -20.41
N ASP A 71 8.41 -19.41 -19.74
CA ASP A 71 8.01 -19.15 -18.36
C ASP A 71 6.94 -18.04 -18.32
N PRO A 72 5.64 -18.38 -18.43
CA PRO A 72 4.57 -17.44 -18.13
C PRO A 72 4.51 -17.14 -16.63
N TYR A 73 4.85 -15.89 -16.28
CA TYR A 73 4.78 -15.36 -14.92
C TYR A 73 3.69 -14.30 -14.79
N LEU A 74 2.79 -14.49 -13.84
CA LEU A 74 1.78 -13.51 -13.47
C LEU A 74 2.31 -12.64 -12.32
N HIS A 75 2.39 -11.33 -12.55
CA HIS A 75 2.70 -10.33 -11.55
C HIS A 75 1.42 -9.64 -11.09
N GLY A 76 1.32 -9.27 -9.82
CA GLY A 76 0.17 -8.53 -9.31
C GLY A 76 0.27 -8.28 -7.81
N VAL A 77 -0.88 -8.30 -7.13
CA VAL A 77 -0.90 -8.39 -5.66
C VAL A 77 -0.24 -9.72 -5.23
N PRO A 78 0.30 -9.83 -4.01
CA PRO A 78 0.98 -11.06 -3.58
C PRO A 78 0.15 -12.34 -3.76
N ALA A 79 -1.18 -12.25 -3.64
CA ALA A 79 -2.10 -13.37 -3.85
C ALA A 79 -2.27 -13.82 -5.32
N ASP A 80 -1.89 -12.96 -6.28
CA ASP A 80 -1.99 -13.21 -7.72
C ASP A 80 -0.64 -13.58 -8.33
N CYS A 81 0.47 -13.36 -7.60
CA CYS A 81 1.80 -13.68 -8.09
C CYS A 81 1.98 -15.21 -8.23
N ALA A 82 2.14 -15.69 -9.46
CA ALA A 82 2.26 -17.12 -9.74
C ALA A 82 3.10 -17.34 -11.00
N GLU A 83 4.03 -18.29 -10.91
CA GLU A 83 4.96 -18.67 -11.98
C GLU A 83 4.66 -20.09 -12.45
N GLN A 84 4.69 -20.27 -13.77
CA GLN A 84 4.56 -21.56 -14.43
C GLN A 84 5.62 -21.63 -15.52
N ARG A 85 6.11 -22.84 -15.81
CA ARG A 85 7.17 -23.12 -16.78
C ARG A 85 6.69 -24.25 -17.69
N THR A 86 6.89 -24.11 -18.99
CA THR A 86 6.64 -25.21 -19.94
C THR A 86 7.71 -26.29 -19.79
N ARG A 87 7.46 -27.47 -20.34
CA ARG A 87 8.54 -28.43 -20.63
C ARG A 87 9.47 -27.84 -21.70
N THR A 88 10.71 -28.30 -21.70
CA THR A 88 11.69 -28.00 -22.73
C THR A 88 11.23 -28.57 -24.06
N ALA A 89 11.12 -27.71 -25.07
CA ALA A 89 10.83 -28.12 -26.44
C ALA A 89 12.01 -28.91 -27.01
N ALA A 90 11.73 -29.93 -27.82
CA ALA A 90 12.79 -30.70 -28.46
C ALA A 90 13.57 -29.82 -29.44
N GLN A 91 14.89 -29.82 -29.31
CA GLN A 91 15.81 -29.14 -30.23
C GLN A 91 15.57 -29.67 -31.66
N ASN A 92 15.09 -28.82 -32.59
CA ASN A 92 15.22 -28.90 -34.07
C ASN A 92 14.07 -28.27 -34.89
N GLN A 93 13.45 -27.15 -34.50
CA GLN A 93 12.50 -26.45 -35.41
C GLN A 93 12.64 -24.93 -35.24
N ASP A 94 12.59 -24.18 -36.34
CA ASP A 94 12.40 -22.72 -36.31
C ASP A 94 11.10 -22.33 -35.56
N ASP A 95 10.21 -23.32 -35.36
CA ASP A 95 8.91 -23.20 -34.73
C ASP A 95 8.69 -24.30 -33.64
N PRO A 96 9.24 -24.16 -32.42
CA PRO A 96 9.05 -25.15 -31.37
C PRO A 96 7.59 -25.24 -30.92
N LEU A 97 7.11 -26.47 -30.69
CA LEU A 97 5.77 -26.78 -30.22
C LEU A 97 5.77 -27.17 -28.74
N PHE A 98 4.98 -26.47 -27.93
CA PHE A 98 4.81 -26.73 -26.50
C PHE A 98 3.45 -27.38 -26.21
N ASP A 99 2.37 -26.81 -26.77
CA ASP A 99 0.97 -27.21 -26.57
C ASP A 99 0.51 -27.33 -25.10
N GLU A 100 1.08 -26.52 -24.20
CA GLU A 100 0.79 -26.57 -22.76
C GLU A 100 -0.23 -25.53 -22.32
N THR A 101 -1.05 -25.87 -21.32
CA THR A 101 -2.09 -24.98 -20.79
C THR A 101 -1.86 -24.68 -19.31
N PHE A 102 -1.87 -23.40 -18.98
CA PHE A 102 -1.74 -22.87 -17.63
C PHE A 102 -3.02 -22.17 -17.20
N GLU A 103 -3.34 -22.26 -15.90
CA GLU A 103 -4.47 -21.58 -15.29
C GLU A 103 -4.01 -20.72 -14.11
N PHE A 104 -4.37 -19.44 -14.13
CA PHE A 104 -4.05 -18.47 -13.11
C PHE A 104 -5.33 -17.92 -12.49
N HIS A 105 -5.37 -17.86 -11.15
CA HIS A 105 -6.45 -17.20 -10.42
C HIS A 105 -6.06 -15.77 -10.09
N VAL A 106 -6.81 -14.81 -10.62
CA VAL A 106 -6.51 -13.38 -10.51
C VAL A 106 -7.57 -12.70 -9.67
N ASN A 107 -7.21 -12.28 -8.46
CA ASN A 107 -8.10 -11.57 -7.55
C ASN A 107 -8.22 -10.09 -7.92
N MET A 108 -7.15 -9.49 -8.45
CA MET A 108 -7.06 -8.07 -8.76
C MET A 108 -6.63 -7.80 -10.21
N PRO A 109 -7.50 -8.05 -11.21
CA PRO A 109 -7.19 -7.91 -12.63
C PRO A 109 -6.60 -6.54 -13.02
N GLU A 110 -7.11 -5.44 -12.45
CA GLU A 110 -6.67 -4.07 -12.77
C GLU A 110 -5.20 -3.78 -12.38
N LEU A 111 -4.58 -4.61 -11.55
CA LEU A 111 -3.15 -4.52 -11.16
C LEU A 111 -2.30 -5.67 -11.71
N ALA A 112 -2.91 -6.68 -12.30
CA ALA A 112 -2.18 -7.85 -12.77
C ALA A 112 -1.48 -7.58 -14.11
N LEU A 113 -0.27 -8.13 -14.27
CA LEU A 113 0.48 -8.16 -15.52
C LEU A 113 0.88 -9.60 -15.82
N LEU A 114 0.65 -10.03 -17.05
CA LEU A 114 1.18 -11.30 -17.56
C LEU A 114 2.52 -11.02 -18.25
N ARG A 115 3.55 -11.76 -17.85
CA ARG A 115 4.88 -11.71 -18.44
C ARG A 115 5.20 -13.07 -19.04
N PHE A 116 5.57 -13.09 -20.31
CA PHE A 116 6.18 -14.24 -20.95
C PHE A 116 7.68 -14.04 -20.94
N VAL A 117 8.43 -15.05 -20.51
CA VAL A 117 9.89 -15.10 -20.66
C VAL A 117 10.21 -16.35 -21.45
N VAL A 118 11.09 -16.23 -22.44
CA VAL A 118 11.56 -17.34 -23.27
C VAL A 118 13.05 -17.51 -23.00
N LEU A 119 13.44 -18.73 -22.69
CA LEU A 119 14.78 -19.11 -22.28
C LEU A 119 15.28 -20.28 -23.15
N ASP A 120 16.59 -20.40 -23.33
CA ASP A 120 17.26 -21.61 -23.83
C ASP A 120 17.73 -22.42 -22.61
N ASP A 121 17.31 -23.68 -22.50
CA ASP A 121 17.52 -24.54 -21.33
C ASP A 121 18.93 -25.14 -21.31
N ASP A 122 19.97 -24.33 -21.12
CA ASP A 122 21.36 -24.78 -21.19
C ASP A 122 21.89 -25.44 -19.91
N TYR A 123 23.03 -26.16 -20.01
CA TYR A 123 23.62 -26.89 -18.88
C TYR A 123 24.14 -25.98 -17.75
N ILE A 124 24.53 -24.74 -18.08
CA ILE A 124 25.08 -23.76 -17.12
C ILE A 124 24.18 -22.53 -17.09
N GLY A 125 22.95 -22.74 -16.64
CA GLY A 125 21.95 -21.70 -16.50
C GLY A 125 21.21 -21.42 -17.81
N ASP A 126 19.99 -20.91 -17.65
CA ASP A 126 19.09 -20.71 -18.77
C ASP A 126 19.39 -19.37 -19.45
N ASP A 127 19.62 -19.41 -20.76
CA ASP A 127 19.97 -18.22 -21.54
C ASP A 127 18.72 -17.46 -21.98
N PHE A 128 18.72 -16.14 -21.78
CA PHE A 128 17.57 -15.32 -22.14
C PHE A 128 17.43 -15.15 -23.65
N ILE A 129 16.26 -15.50 -24.21
CA ILE A 129 15.93 -15.29 -25.62
C ILE A 129 15.08 -14.03 -25.80
N GLY A 130 13.97 -13.93 -25.05
CA GLY A 130 13.02 -12.84 -25.24
C GLY A 130 11.98 -12.76 -24.13
N GLN A 131 11.29 -11.61 -24.06
CA GLN A 131 10.19 -11.41 -23.12
C GLN A 131 9.08 -10.56 -23.72
N TYR A 132 7.89 -10.68 -23.14
CA TYR A 132 6.80 -9.76 -23.38
C TYR A 132 5.95 -9.60 -22.12
N SER A 133 5.69 -8.36 -21.72
CA SER A 133 4.88 -8.02 -20.54
C SER A 133 3.65 -7.23 -20.97
N VAL A 134 2.48 -7.65 -20.51
CA VAL A 134 1.19 -7.02 -20.86
C VAL A 134 0.28 -6.93 -19.64
N ALA A 135 -0.40 -5.80 -19.47
CA ALA A 135 -1.40 -5.64 -18.44
C ALA A 135 -2.60 -6.56 -18.71
N PHE A 136 -3.14 -7.18 -17.66
CA PHE A 136 -4.23 -8.15 -17.78
C PHE A 136 -5.44 -7.60 -18.54
N GLU A 137 -5.82 -6.35 -18.29
CA GLU A 137 -6.96 -5.69 -18.96
C GLU A 137 -6.76 -5.49 -20.47
N CYS A 138 -5.52 -5.57 -20.95
CA CYS A 138 -5.17 -5.44 -22.36
C CYS A 138 -5.06 -6.80 -23.07
N LEU A 139 -5.21 -7.92 -22.35
CA LEU A 139 -5.22 -9.24 -22.95
C LEU A 139 -6.47 -9.42 -23.81
N GLN A 140 -6.27 -9.76 -25.07
CA GLN A 140 -7.35 -10.07 -25.99
C GLN A 140 -7.61 -11.59 -26.01
N PRO A 141 -8.85 -12.04 -25.72
CA PRO A 141 -9.18 -13.47 -25.80
C PRO A 141 -9.03 -14.05 -27.21
N GLY A 142 -8.92 -15.38 -27.28
CA GLY A 142 -8.75 -16.15 -28.52
C GLY A 142 -7.29 -16.45 -28.85
N TYR A 143 -7.06 -16.89 -30.09
CA TYR A 143 -5.72 -17.14 -30.61
C TYR A 143 -5.00 -15.82 -30.94
N ARG A 144 -3.79 -15.64 -30.42
CA ARG A 144 -3.00 -14.41 -30.52
C ARG A 144 -1.53 -14.72 -30.75
N ASN A 145 -0.88 -13.86 -31.52
CA ASN A 145 0.58 -13.82 -31.61
C ASN A 145 1.10 -12.77 -30.64
N VAL A 146 2.05 -13.17 -29.78
CA VAL A 146 2.72 -12.31 -28.83
C VAL A 146 4.10 -11.99 -29.38
N PRO A 147 4.38 -10.74 -29.80
CA PRO A 147 5.70 -10.38 -30.31
C PRO A 147 6.71 -10.37 -29.16
N LEU A 148 7.90 -10.94 -29.37
CA LEU A 148 8.94 -10.96 -28.34
C LEU A 148 9.85 -9.74 -28.43
N LEU A 149 10.30 -9.29 -27.26
CA LEU A 149 11.26 -8.20 -27.10
C LEU A 149 12.56 -8.75 -26.51
N GLY A 150 13.69 -8.20 -26.93
CA GLY A 150 14.99 -8.51 -26.34
C GLY A 150 15.14 -7.94 -24.93
N LEU A 151 16.32 -8.15 -24.33
CA LEU A 151 16.59 -7.77 -22.94
C LEU A 151 16.49 -6.25 -22.71
N ALA A 152 16.92 -5.44 -23.68
CA ALA A 152 16.80 -3.98 -23.66
C ALA A 152 15.37 -3.48 -23.96
N GLY A 153 14.47 -4.39 -24.35
CA GLY A 153 13.10 -4.09 -24.76
C GLY A 153 12.93 -3.78 -26.26
N ASP A 154 13.99 -3.92 -27.06
CA ASP A 154 13.90 -3.75 -28.52
C ASP A 154 13.10 -4.89 -29.15
N PRO A 155 12.28 -4.62 -30.19
CA PRO A 155 11.50 -5.65 -30.84
C PRO A 155 12.39 -6.65 -31.57
N LEU A 156 12.17 -7.95 -31.34
CA LEU A 156 12.84 -9.02 -32.08
C LEU A 156 12.11 -9.24 -33.42
N PRO A 157 12.76 -9.03 -34.58
CA PRO A 157 12.10 -9.14 -35.87
C PRO A 157 11.60 -10.56 -36.13
N HIS A 158 10.33 -10.69 -36.53
CA HIS A 158 9.69 -11.95 -36.89
C HIS A 158 9.62 -12.99 -35.76
N THR A 159 10.00 -12.65 -34.53
CA THR A 159 9.96 -13.56 -33.38
C THR A 159 8.66 -13.39 -32.59
N SER A 160 7.90 -14.48 -32.41
CA SER A 160 6.64 -14.42 -31.68
C SER A 160 6.24 -15.73 -31.00
N LEU A 161 5.35 -15.66 -30.01
CA LEU A 161 4.68 -16.81 -29.43
C LEU A 161 3.24 -16.89 -29.94
N PHE A 162 2.81 -18.09 -30.34
CA PHE A 162 1.41 -18.37 -30.63
C PHE A 162 0.73 -18.92 -29.38
N VAL A 163 -0.27 -18.18 -28.89
CA VAL A 163 -0.98 -18.51 -27.65
C VAL A 163 -2.48 -18.46 -27.85
N HIS A 164 -3.22 -19.20 -27.02
CA HIS A 164 -4.65 -19.05 -26.88
C HIS A 164 -4.98 -18.51 -25.47
N VAL A 165 -5.64 -17.35 -25.45
CA VAL A 165 -6.02 -16.64 -24.22
C VAL A 165 -7.51 -16.84 -23.96
N ALA A 166 -7.86 -17.34 -22.78
CA ALA A 166 -9.24 -17.38 -22.31
C ALA A 166 -9.35 -16.75 -20.93
N VAL A 167 -10.25 -15.77 -20.80
CA VAL A 167 -10.53 -15.09 -19.54
C VAL A 167 -11.95 -15.41 -19.14
N THR A 168 -12.13 -15.93 -17.93
CA THR A 168 -13.45 -16.26 -17.39
C THR A 168 -13.62 -15.63 -16.02
N ASN A 169 -14.82 -15.17 -15.70
CA ASN A 169 -15.11 -14.79 -14.31
C ASN A 169 -15.13 -16.05 -13.45
N ARG A 170 -14.57 -15.99 -12.23
CA ARG A 170 -14.62 -17.12 -11.26
C ARG A 170 -16.04 -17.63 -10.98
N ARG A 171 -17.07 -16.82 -11.29
CA ARG A 171 -18.49 -17.16 -11.14
C ARG A 171 -19.16 -17.73 -12.41
N GLY A 172 -18.38 -18.08 -13.44
CA GLY A 172 -18.83 -18.76 -14.66
C GLY A 172 -19.90 -18.02 -15.45
N GLY A 173 -19.50 -17.26 -16.48
CA GLY A 173 -20.29 -16.94 -17.70
C GLY A 173 -21.73 -16.41 -17.63
N GLY A 174 -22.33 -16.21 -16.46
CA GLY A 174 -23.69 -15.70 -16.31
C GLY A 174 -23.68 -14.21 -16.00
N LYS A 175 -24.74 -13.49 -16.42
CA LYS A 175 -25.04 -12.14 -15.90
C LYS A 175 -24.83 -12.17 -14.39
N ALA A 176 -24.05 -11.23 -13.86
CA ALA A 176 -23.75 -11.12 -12.45
C ALA A 176 -25.06 -11.28 -11.65
N GLN A 177 -25.30 -12.49 -11.13
CA GLN A 177 -26.41 -12.69 -10.23
C GLN A 177 -26.02 -11.86 -9.03
N ARG A 178 -26.75 -10.77 -8.80
CA ARG A 178 -26.65 -9.98 -7.59
C ARG A 178 -27.00 -10.89 -6.41
N ARG A 179 -26.04 -11.73 -6.01
CA ARG A 179 -25.90 -12.22 -4.64
C ARG A 179 -24.96 -11.25 -3.92
N GLY A 180 -25.16 -9.96 -4.13
CA GLY A 180 -25.11 -9.07 -2.99
C GLY A 180 -26.37 -9.35 -2.22
N LEU A 181 -26.29 -9.35 -0.89
CA LEU A 181 -27.43 -8.96 -0.08
C LEU A 181 -28.04 -7.73 -0.77
N SER A 182 -29.17 -7.93 -1.44
CA SER A 182 -30.04 -6.83 -1.81
C SER A 182 -30.55 -6.28 -0.49
N VAL A 183 -29.73 -5.44 0.16
CA VAL A 183 -30.28 -4.37 0.96
C VAL A 183 -31.09 -3.58 -0.04
N ARG A 184 -32.39 -3.86 -0.04
CA ARG A 184 -33.42 -3.12 -0.75
C ARG A 184 -32.99 -1.65 -0.63
N ARG A 185 -32.66 -1.00 -1.75
CA ARG A 185 -32.38 0.45 -1.79
C ARG A 185 -33.67 1.16 -1.41
N VAL A 186 -34.02 1.11 -0.14
CA VAL A 186 -35.02 1.97 0.47
C VAL A 186 -34.32 3.30 0.58
N GLY A 187 -34.78 4.27 -0.21
CA GLY A 187 -34.59 5.70 -0.05
C GLY A 187 -33.16 6.18 0.23
N ARG A 188 -32.64 7.03 -0.65
CA ARG A 188 -31.58 7.99 -0.30
C ARG A 188 -32.02 8.86 0.89
N ARG A 189 -31.91 8.35 2.11
CA ARG A 189 -31.76 9.14 3.33
C ARG A 189 -30.50 8.61 3.98
N GLY A 190 -29.55 9.53 4.16
CA GLY A 190 -28.15 9.28 4.48
C GLY A 190 -27.97 8.10 5.43
N ARG A 191 -27.46 6.99 4.89
CA ARG A 191 -26.75 6.02 5.70
C ARG A 191 -25.33 6.55 5.77
N GLU A 192 -25.07 7.36 6.79
CA GLU A 192 -23.70 7.68 7.18
C GLU A 192 -23.01 6.35 7.50
N TYR A 193 -22.23 5.85 6.56
CA TYR A 193 -21.16 4.95 6.92
C TYR A 193 -20.27 5.71 7.90
N VAL A 194 -19.70 5.02 8.90
CA VAL A 194 -18.66 5.58 9.77
C VAL A 194 -17.45 5.84 8.87
N THR A 195 -17.52 6.93 8.14
CA THR A 195 -16.37 7.55 7.50
C THR A 195 -15.43 7.90 8.65
N LEU A 196 -14.12 7.76 8.42
CA LEU A 196 -13.09 8.31 9.32
C LEU A 196 -13.23 9.83 9.53
N ARG A 197 -14.21 10.50 8.89
CA ARG A 197 -14.65 11.86 9.23
C ARG A 197 -15.35 11.96 10.60
N HIS A 198 -15.61 10.82 11.27
CA HIS A 198 -16.16 10.77 12.64
C HIS A 198 -15.21 10.16 13.69
N THR A 199 -13.92 9.96 13.39
CA THR A 199 -12.95 10.20 14.47
C THR A 199 -12.88 11.72 14.56
N GLY A 200 -13.15 12.31 15.72
CA GLY A 200 -13.28 13.78 15.91
C GLY A 200 -11.99 14.59 15.64
N ILE A 201 -11.11 14.12 14.78
CA ILE A 201 -9.90 14.77 14.31
C ILE A 201 -10.34 15.71 13.20
N LYS A 202 -10.62 16.95 13.59
CA LYS A 202 -10.83 18.05 12.66
C LYS A 202 -9.59 18.17 11.77
N THR A 203 -9.62 17.61 10.56
CA THR A 203 -8.69 17.95 9.45
C THR A 203 -8.63 19.47 9.23
N SER A 204 -9.69 20.17 9.66
CA SER A 204 -9.79 21.62 9.79
C SER A 204 -8.70 22.26 10.67
N THR A 205 -8.22 21.65 11.76
CA THR A 205 -7.33 22.36 12.70
C THR A 205 -5.91 22.48 12.17
N THR A 206 -5.35 21.39 11.64
CA THR A 206 -4.01 21.42 11.02
C THR A 206 -4.02 22.26 9.75
N ALA A 207 -5.10 22.23 8.96
CA ALA A 207 -5.26 23.06 7.76
C ALA A 207 -5.32 24.55 8.12
N SER A 208 -6.08 24.92 9.15
CA SER A 208 -6.18 26.30 9.64
C SER A 208 -4.82 26.84 10.12
N PHE A 209 -4.00 26.03 10.77
CA PHE A 209 -2.64 26.44 11.17
C PHE A 209 -1.72 26.67 9.96
N LYS A 210 -1.76 25.79 8.96
CA LYS A 210 -0.96 25.94 7.73
C LYS A 210 -1.34 27.20 6.96
N GLU A 211 -2.64 27.50 6.86
CA GLU A 211 -3.16 28.71 6.23
C GLU A 211 -2.65 29.97 6.93
N GLN A 212 -2.67 30.02 8.26
CA GLN A 212 -2.13 31.14 9.04
C GLN A 212 -0.60 31.26 8.94
N CYS A 213 0.11 30.17 8.62
CA CYS A 213 1.52 30.19 8.28
C CYS A 213 1.79 30.69 6.86
N GLY A 214 0.76 30.84 6.00
CA GLY A 214 0.90 31.20 4.59
C GLY A 214 1.38 30.05 3.70
N LEU A 215 1.17 28.81 4.14
CA LEU A 215 1.68 27.61 3.45
C LEU A 215 0.54 26.76 2.85
N PRO A 216 0.79 26.06 1.73
CA PRO A 216 -0.20 25.20 1.12
C PRO A 216 -0.54 24.00 2.01
N ALA A 217 -1.72 23.39 1.82
CA ALA A 217 -2.17 22.23 2.60
C ALA A 217 -1.20 21.02 2.56
N VAL A 218 -0.38 20.93 1.50
CA VAL A 218 0.65 19.90 1.29
C VAL A 218 1.90 20.12 2.15
N ALA A 219 2.11 21.33 2.69
CA ALA A 219 3.29 21.66 3.49
C ALA A 219 3.36 20.83 4.78
N LYS A 220 4.58 20.47 5.17
CA LYS A 220 4.85 19.74 6.42
C LYS A 220 4.86 20.71 7.61
N LEU A 221 4.55 20.22 8.81
CA LEU A 221 4.54 21.06 10.03
C LEU A 221 5.90 21.68 10.34
N LYS A 222 7.00 20.98 10.05
CA LYS A 222 8.36 21.54 10.17
C LYS A 222 8.56 22.82 9.34
N GLN A 223 7.95 22.90 8.15
CA GLN A 223 8.05 24.07 7.27
C GLN A 223 7.24 25.24 7.82
N CYS A 224 6.13 24.94 8.52
CA CYS A 224 5.36 25.94 9.24
C CYS A 224 6.24 26.58 10.32
N ILE A 225 6.88 25.79 11.18
CA ILE A 225 7.80 26.30 12.21
C ILE A 225 8.95 27.10 11.62
N GLN A 226 9.58 26.63 10.55
CA GLN A 226 10.67 27.37 9.88
C GLN A 226 10.20 28.74 9.34
N SER A 227 8.95 28.84 8.89
CA SER A 227 8.34 30.11 8.47
C SER A 227 7.90 30.99 9.65
N LEU A 228 7.60 30.39 10.82
CA LEU A 228 7.20 31.10 12.03
C LEU A 228 8.37 31.61 12.86
N ALA A 229 9.47 30.86 12.92
CA ALA A 229 10.65 31.19 13.70
C ALA A 229 11.16 32.63 13.53
N PRO A 230 11.36 33.17 12.31
CA PRO A 230 11.81 34.55 12.14
C PRO A 230 10.76 35.59 12.56
N ARG A 231 9.48 35.20 12.66
CA ARG A 231 8.39 36.07 13.15
C ARG A 231 8.26 36.06 14.68
N LEU A 232 8.78 35.03 15.33
CA LEU A 232 8.73 34.84 16.78
C LEU A 232 10.02 35.31 17.48
N GLN A 233 11.08 35.58 16.72
CA GLN A 233 12.32 36.18 17.19
C GLN A 233 12.25 37.70 17.00
N GLY A 234 12.50 38.47 18.07
CA GLY A 234 12.60 39.93 17.96
C GLY A 234 13.85 40.38 17.20
N PRO A 235 13.92 41.66 16.76
CA PRO A 235 15.09 42.22 16.05
C PRO A 235 16.41 42.17 16.84
N GLU A 236 16.35 41.97 18.17
CA GLU A 236 17.49 41.86 19.10
C GLU A 236 17.80 40.41 19.53
N GLY A 237 17.15 39.41 18.92
CA GLY A 237 17.37 37.99 19.26
C GLY A 237 16.74 37.53 20.59
N SER A 238 15.93 38.36 21.26
CA SER A 238 15.08 37.90 22.37
C SER A 238 13.92 37.05 21.82
N ALA A 239 13.78 35.83 22.32
CA ALA A 239 12.72 34.92 21.90
C ALA A 239 11.37 35.46 22.38
N GLY A 240 10.53 35.93 21.45
CA GLY A 240 9.15 36.34 21.74
C GLY A 240 8.22 35.17 22.05
N ALA A 241 8.67 33.93 21.78
CA ALA A 241 8.04 32.71 22.24
C ALA A 241 9.11 31.62 22.46
N SER A 242 8.97 30.82 23.51
CA SER A 242 9.82 29.66 23.76
C SER A 242 9.01 28.37 23.69
N MET A 243 9.58 27.35 23.05
CA MET A 243 9.03 26.00 23.04
C MET A 243 9.37 25.30 24.34
N VAL A 244 8.34 24.81 25.03
CA VAL A 244 8.42 23.98 26.23
C VAL A 244 7.68 22.66 25.97
N LEU A 245 8.24 21.54 26.43
CA LEU A 245 7.54 20.25 26.39
C LEU A 245 6.58 20.16 27.58
N ARG A 246 5.28 20.11 27.31
CA ARG A 246 4.25 19.84 28.32
C ARG A 246 3.65 18.46 28.06
N GLU A 247 3.75 17.57 29.04
CA GLU A 247 3.27 16.18 28.94
C GLU A 247 3.82 15.42 27.72
N GLY A 248 5.06 15.74 27.31
CA GLY A 248 5.71 15.14 26.13
C GLY A 248 5.38 15.79 24.78
N TYR A 249 4.49 16.80 24.75
CA TYR A 249 4.09 17.51 23.52
C TYR A 249 4.71 18.92 23.43
N PRO A 250 5.11 19.38 22.23
CA PRO A 250 5.71 20.70 22.04
C PRO A 250 4.66 21.81 22.16
N SER A 251 4.78 22.66 23.18
CA SER A 251 3.94 23.85 23.40
C SER A 251 4.76 25.13 23.24
N LEU A 252 4.18 26.20 22.70
CA LEU A 252 4.87 27.50 22.54
C LEU A 252 4.33 28.48 23.59
N GLU A 253 5.18 28.91 24.53
CA GLU A 253 4.81 29.87 25.56
C GLU A 253 4.85 31.30 25.03
N GLN A 254 3.85 32.10 25.40
CA GLN A 254 3.65 33.46 24.89
C GLN A 254 4.59 34.45 25.60
N GLY A 255 5.43 35.15 24.83
CA GLY A 255 6.07 36.39 25.26
C GLY A 255 5.22 37.62 24.87
N ASN A 256 5.86 38.80 24.82
CA ASN A 256 5.21 40.06 24.50
C ASN A 256 4.96 40.18 22.97
N LEU A 257 3.87 39.57 22.49
CA LEU A 257 3.60 39.38 21.07
C LEU A 257 2.44 40.23 20.54
N SER A 258 2.50 40.57 19.25
CA SER A 258 1.45 41.27 18.51
C SER A 258 0.17 40.43 18.37
N GLU A 259 -0.98 41.08 18.20
CA GLU A 259 -2.28 40.42 18.09
C GLU A 259 -2.38 39.34 16.97
N PRO A 260 -1.75 39.52 15.78
CA PRO A 260 -1.69 38.47 14.77
C PRO A 260 -0.92 37.22 15.21
N LEU A 261 0.18 37.39 15.95
CA LEU A 261 0.99 36.28 16.45
C LEU A 261 0.26 35.52 17.58
N ARG A 262 -0.58 36.20 18.35
CA ARG A 262 -1.43 35.55 19.37
C ARG A 262 -2.48 34.62 18.75
N LYS A 263 -3.11 35.04 17.64
CA LYS A 263 -4.06 34.20 16.89
C LYS A 263 -3.37 32.95 16.32
N LEU A 264 -2.17 33.13 15.79
CA LEU A 264 -1.33 32.05 15.28
C LEU A 264 -0.92 31.05 16.36
N LEU A 265 -0.49 31.52 17.54
CA LEU A 265 -0.17 30.64 18.68
C LEU A 265 -1.41 29.88 19.18
N THR A 266 -2.57 30.53 19.17
CA THR A 266 -3.83 29.85 19.51
C THR A 266 -4.14 28.73 18.51
N ALA A 267 -3.93 28.97 17.21
CA ALA A 267 -4.09 27.94 16.17
C ALA A 267 -3.09 26.80 16.34
N TYR A 268 -1.84 27.11 16.72
CA TYR A 268 -0.83 26.12 17.05
C TYR A 268 -1.27 25.23 18.23
N ASP A 269 -1.72 25.82 19.34
CA ASP A 269 -2.18 25.06 20.51
C ASP A 269 -3.37 24.16 20.19
N THR A 270 -4.33 24.65 19.40
CA THR A 270 -5.47 23.82 18.96
C THR A 270 -5.02 22.66 18.07
N MET A 271 -3.99 22.85 17.24
CA MET A 271 -3.43 21.78 16.41
C MET A 271 -2.75 20.72 17.29
N ILE A 272 -1.93 21.13 18.25
CA ILE A 272 -1.26 20.20 19.19
C ILE A 272 -2.31 19.42 19.99
N ALA A 273 -3.37 20.07 20.49
CA ALA A 273 -4.46 19.42 21.19
C ALA A 273 -5.18 18.38 20.32
N ALA A 274 -5.41 18.67 19.04
CA ALA A 274 -6.03 17.73 18.09
C ALA A 274 -5.13 16.50 17.82
N GLN A 275 -3.81 16.71 17.72
CA GLN A 275 -2.83 15.62 17.55
C GLN A 275 -2.79 14.72 18.80
N LYS A 276 -2.76 15.32 19.99
CA LYS A 276 -2.84 14.59 21.27
C LYS A 276 -4.11 13.75 21.36
N GLN A 277 -5.26 14.33 21.04
CA GLN A 277 -6.54 13.63 21.05
C GLN A 277 -6.58 12.45 20.05
N LEU A 278 -5.95 12.58 18.87
CA LEU A 278 -5.81 11.46 17.93
C LEU A 278 -4.98 10.33 18.52
N ILE A 279 -3.82 10.66 19.11
CA ILE A 279 -2.88 9.67 19.65
C ILE A 279 -3.54 8.87 20.79
N GLU A 280 -4.20 9.55 21.72
CA GLU A 280 -4.88 8.91 22.87
C GLU A 280 -6.09 8.06 22.44
N ASN A 281 -6.92 8.58 21.51
CA ASN A 281 -8.09 7.83 21.05
C ASN A 281 -7.70 6.63 20.17
N ALA A 282 -6.60 6.71 19.42
CA ALA A 282 -6.15 5.63 18.56
C ALA A 282 -5.87 4.34 19.34
N ASP A 283 -5.24 4.45 20.51
CA ASP A 283 -4.94 3.32 21.38
C ASP A 283 -6.21 2.67 21.94
N SER A 284 -7.14 3.48 22.45
CA SER A 284 -8.42 2.98 22.98
C SER A 284 -9.26 2.26 21.91
N VAL A 285 -9.28 2.79 20.68
CA VAL A 285 -10.00 2.18 19.55
C VAL A 285 -9.32 0.87 19.14
N GLN A 286 -7.99 0.85 19.07
CA GLN A 286 -7.22 -0.34 18.68
C GLN A 286 -7.41 -1.49 19.68
N GLU A 287 -7.41 -1.20 20.99
CA GLU A 287 -7.63 -2.22 22.03
C GLU A 287 -9.02 -2.85 21.93
N ARG A 288 -10.05 -2.05 21.61
CA ARG A 288 -11.42 -2.55 21.41
C ARG A 288 -11.55 -3.44 20.17
N ILE A 289 -10.85 -3.10 19.08
CA ILE A 289 -10.88 -3.87 17.83
C ILE A 289 -10.05 -5.16 17.91
N ALA A 290 -9.01 -5.19 18.77
CA ALA A 290 -8.16 -6.36 18.97
C ALA A 290 -8.86 -7.55 19.65
N GLN A 291 -10.08 -7.38 20.17
CA GLN A 291 -10.81 -8.43 20.85
C GLN A 291 -11.22 -9.57 19.89
N ASP A 292 -10.99 -10.81 20.34
CA ASP A 292 -11.36 -12.00 19.58
C ASP A 292 -12.88 -12.19 19.56
N LEU A 293 -13.43 -12.31 18.35
CA LEU A 293 -14.86 -12.51 18.10
C LEU A 293 -15.41 -13.76 18.79
N SER A 294 -14.58 -14.81 18.91
CA SER A 294 -14.95 -16.04 19.61
C SER A 294 -15.18 -15.77 21.10
N ARG A 295 -14.27 -14.99 21.72
CA ARG A 295 -14.39 -14.57 23.11
C ARG A 295 -15.55 -13.62 23.34
N LEU A 296 -15.84 -12.75 22.37
CA LEU A 296 -16.98 -11.84 22.43
C LEU A 296 -18.31 -12.62 22.35
N GLY A 297 -18.39 -13.59 21.44
CA GLY A 297 -19.57 -14.45 21.31
C GLY A 297 -19.79 -15.31 22.56
N GLU A 298 -18.73 -15.83 23.18
CA GLU A 298 -18.84 -16.55 24.46
C GLU A 298 -19.33 -15.65 25.61
N LYS A 299 -18.84 -14.40 25.69
CA LYS A 299 -19.32 -13.40 26.66
C LYS A 299 -20.80 -13.07 26.50
N GLU A 300 -21.28 -13.00 25.27
CA GLU A 300 -22.70 -12.80 24.94
C GLU A 300 -23.54 -14.09 25.01
N GLY A 301 -22.97 -15.18 25.55
CA GLY A 301 -23.70 -16.43 25.81
C GLY A 301 -23.89 -17.35 24.60
N LEU A 302 -23.24 -17.07 23.46
CA LEU A 302 -23.25 -17.96 22.30
C LEU A 302 -22.30 -19.15 22.52
N LYS A 303 -22.82 -20.37 22.32
CA LYS A 303 -22.04 -21.62 22.45
C LYS A 303 -22.25 -22.55 21.25
N GLY A 304 -21.24 -23.37 20.96
CA GLY A 304 -21.31 -24.44 19.96
C GLY A 304 -21.58 -23.95 18.53
N ARG A 305 -22.48 -24.63 17.80
CA ARG A 305 -22.77 -24.33 16.37
C ARG A 305 -23.26 -22.89 16.11
N LYS A 306 -23.93 -22.25 17.09
CA LYS A 306 -24.39 -20.86 16.95
C LYS A 306 -23.22 -19.87 16.97
N LEU A 307 -22.21 -20.13 17.82
CA LEU A 307 -20.98 -19.35 17.85
C LEU A 307 -20.21 -19.49 16.54
N SER A 308 -20.03 -20.72 16.02
CA SER A 308 -19.34 -20.92 14.73
C SER A 308 -20.01 -20.16 13.59
N LYS A 309 -21.35 -20.22 13.49
CA LYS A 309 -22.09 -19.47 12.47
C LYS A 309 -21.98 -17.95 12.65
N ALA A 310 -21.99 -17.46 13.88
CA ALA A 310 -21.80 -16.03 14.15
C ALA A 310 -20.38 -15.59 13.78
N VAL A 311 -19.37 -16.38 14.15
CA VAL A 311 -17.97 -16.14 13.78
C VAL A 311 -17.82 -16.09 12.27
N GLU A 312 -18.30 -17.09 11.54
CA GLU A 312 -18.29 -17.10 10.07
C GLU A 312 -19.02 -15.89 9.46
N SER A 313 -20.18 -15.51 10.02
CA SER A 313 -20.99 -14.39 9.52
C SER A 313 -20.31 -13.02 9.74
N PHE A 314 -19.52 -12.88 10.81
CA PHE A 314 -18.89 -11.61 11.19
C PHE A 314 -17.38 -11.58 10.96
N THR A 315 -16.78 -12.68 10.47
CA THR A 315 -15.34 -12.76 10.16
C THR A 315 -14.92 -11.61 9.25
N TRP A 316 -15.72 -11.33 8.21
CA TRP A 316 -15.43 -10.23 7.29
C TRP A 316 -15.51 -8.86 7.95
N ASN A 317 -16.49 -8.63 8.84
CA ASN A 317 -16.62 -7.37 9.57
C ASN A 317 -15.39 -7.11 10.47
N ILE A 318 -14.86 -8.15 11.12
CA ILE A 318 -13.64 -8.05 11.93
C ILE A 318 -12.43 -7.76 11.05
N THR A 319 -12.31 -8.39 9.88
CA THR A 319 -11.23 -8.09 8.93
C THR A 319 -11.28 -6.62 8.48
N VAL A 320 -12.47 -6.08 8.21
CA VAL A 320 -12.64 -4.66 7.88
C VAL A 320 -12.23 -3.76 9.05
N LEU A 321 -12.69 -4.06 10.26
CA LEU A 321 -12.32 -3.28 11.45
C LEU A 321 -10.82 -3.33 11.72
N LYS A 322 -10.17 -4.49 11.52
CA LYS A 322 -8.71 -4.63 11.61
C LYS A 322 -7.98 -3.80 10.56
N GLY A 323 -8.45 -3.82 9.31
CA GLY A 323 -7.89 -2.97 8.25
C GLY A 323 -8.02 -1.47 8.57
N GLN A 324 -9.17 -1.04 9.09
CA GLN A 324 -9.35 0.35 9.56
C GLN A 324 -8.48 0.66 10.79
N SER A 325 -8.28 -0.30 11.69
CA SER A 325 -7.37 -0.16 12.83
C SER A 325 -5.91 -0.02 12.37
N ASP A 326 -5.49 -0.71 11.31
CA ASP A 326 -4.15 -0.56 10.75
C ASP A 326 -3.96 0.83 10.12
N LEU A 327 -4.99 1.36 9.43
CA LEU A 327 -4.97 2.74 8.94
C LEU A 327 -4.89 3.76 10.09
N LEU A 328 -5.64 3.55 11.17
CA LEU A 328 -5.57 4.39 12.37
C LEU A 328 -4.19 4.33 13.04
N ARG A 329 -3.56 3.15 13.07
CA ARG A 329 -2.19 2.98 13.57
C ARG A 329 -1.19 3.74 12.70
N GLY A 330 -1.35 3.68 11.37
CA GLY A 330 -0.55 4.48 10.44
C GLY A 330 -0.69 5.98 10.71
N ALA A 331 -1.93 6.47 10.82
CA ALA A 331 -2.21 7.88 11.11
C ALA A 331 -1.63 8.33 12.47
N LYS A 332 -1.70 7.49 13.51
CA LYS A 332 -1.05 7.74 14.80
C LYS A 332 0.46 7.88 14.64
N MET A 333 1.09 6.98 13.88
CA MET A 333 2.53 6.95 13.69
C MET A 333 3.02 8.18 12.91
N ASP A 334 2.28 8.57 11.86
CA ASP A 334 2.54 9.79 11.09
C ASP A 334 2.42 11.05 11.97
N SER A 335 1.45 11.06 12.90
CA SER A 335 1.22 12.16 13.84
C SER A 335 2.36 12.30 14.85
N LEU A 336 2.85 11.17 15.37
CA LEU A 336 4.02 11.13 16.25
C LEU A 336 5.29 11.61 15.55
N ASP A 337 5.53 11.16 14.31
CA ASP A 337 6.67 11.64 13.51
C ASP A 337 6.55 13.13 13.21
N ALA A 338 5.34 13.62 12.91
CA ALA A 338 5.11 15.04 12.68
C ALA A 338 5.40 15.90 13.92
N LEU A 339 4.99 15.46 15.12
CA LEU A 339 5.29 16.14 16.39
C LEU A 339 6.79 16.11 16.71
N ARG A 340 7.47 14.98 16.45
CA ARG A 340 8.92 14.87 16.60
C ARG A 340 9.66 15.83 15.67
N GLN A 341 9.28 15.88 14.38
CA GLN A 341 9.86 16.80 13.41
C GLN A 341 9.58 18.26 13.77
N LEU A 342 8.43 18.54 14.38
CA LEU A 342 8.08 19.86 14.86
C LEU A 342 9.01 20.30 16.00
N ALA A 343 9.22 19.44 17.00
CA ALA A 343 10.12 19.74 18.13
C ALA A 343 11.56 19.99 17.67
N LEU A 344 12.08 19.14 16.77
CA LEU A 344 13.40 19.32 16.16
C LEU A 344 13.51 20.60 15.34
N ALA A 345 12.44 21.01 14.65
CA ALA A 345 12.43 22.27 13.91
C ALA A 345 12.46 23.49 14.83
N CYS A 346 11.74 23.44 15.96
CA CYS A 346 11.78 24.51 16.96
C CYS A 346 13.18 24.63 17.58
N GLU A 347 13.85 23.51 17.86
CA GLU A 347 15.24 23.48 18.34
C GLU A 347 16.22 24.06 17.31
N ALA A 348 16.14 23.61 16.05
CA ALA A 348 16.98 24.13 14.97
C ALA A 348 16.77 25.63 14.72
N CYS A 349 15.57 26.13 15.03
CA CYS A 349 15.22 27.53 14.95
C CYS A 349 15.59 28.34 16.21
N GLY A 350 16.20 27.75 17.24
CA GLY A 350 16.61 28.46 18.45
C GLY A 350 15.44 28.94 19.32
N LEU A 351 14.27 28.30 19.22
CA LEU A 351 13.09 28.62 20.02
C LEU A 351 13.09 27.93 21.40
N THR A 352 14.22 27.40 21.88
CA THR A 352 14.31 26.70 23.17
C THR A 352 14.74 27.65 24.30
N SER A 353 14.10 27.57 25.47
CA SER A 353 14.45 28.39 26.63
C SER A 353 15.70 27.87 27.33
N SER A 354 16.77 28.65 27.37
CA SER A 354 18.02 28.35 28.09
C SER A 354 17.92 28.71 29.58
N SER A 355 17.01 28.08 30.34
CA SER A 355 16.94 28.28 31.79
C SER A 355 16.42 27.07 32.56
N SER A 356 17.32 26.14 32.86
CA SER A 356 17.31 25.38 34.12
C SER A 356 18.72 24.88 34.42
N SER A 357 19.53 25.73 35.05
CA SER A 357 20.79 25.33 35.68
C SER A 357 20.51 24.73 37.07
N LEU A 358 21.10 23.55 37.31
CA LEU A 358 21.23 22.79 38.57
C LEU A 358 20.07 21.88 39.03
N SER A 359 19.90 20.76 38.32
CA SER A 359 20.04 19.42 38.94
C SER A 359 20.31 18.38 37.83
N SER A 360 21.50 17.79 37.86
CA SER A 360 21.96 16.63 37.06
C SER A 360 21.52 16.55 35.59
N SER A 361 22.34 17.10 34.70
CA SER A 361 22.62 16.54 33.36
C SER A 361 21.43 15.94 32.59
N SER A 362 20.55 16.80 32.09
CA SER A 362 19.66 16.49 30.95
C SER A 362 20.06 17.34 29.74
N THR A 363 21.23 17.00 29.18
CA THR A 363 21.51 17.30 27.78
C THR A 363 20.31 16.83 26.96
N PHE A 364 19.73 17.73 26.16
CA PHE A 364 18.62 17.46 25.25
C PHE A 364 18.92 16.19 24.45
N SER A 365 18.36 15.07 24.89
CA SER A 365 18.58 13.78 24.26
C SER A 365 17.29 13.40 23.58
N THR A 366 17.39 13.07 22.30
CA THR A 366 16.39 12.35 21.50
C THR A 366 15.71 11.16 22.21
N ALA A 367 16.23 10.73 23.37
CA ALA A 367 15.67 9.75 24.28
C ALA A 367 14.39 10.20 25.04
N GLU A 368 14.15 11.48 25.31
CA GLU A 368 12.91 11.91 26.02
C GLU A 368 11.66 11.93 25.13
N LEU A 369 11.83 11.85 23.80
CA LEU A 369 10.76 11.64 22.83
C LEU A 369 10.41 10.13 22.68
N HIS A 370 10.56 9.35 23.76
CA HIS A 370 10.16 7.94 23.78
C HIS A 370 8.63 7.84 23.91
N TYR A 371 7.95 8.00 22.78
CA TYR A 371 6.60 7.46 22.59
C TYR A 371 6.72 5.94 22.49
N SER A 372 6.78 5.29 23.66
CA SER A 372 7.05 3.85 23.76
C SER A 372 6.02 3.01 23.00
N CYS A 373 6.51 2.27 22.01
CA CYS A 373 5.83 1.12 21.43
C CYS A 373 5.90 -0.05 22.43
N HIS A 374 4.79 -0.39 23.08
CA HIS A 374 4.64 -1.73 23.65
C HIS A 374 4.15 -2.70 22.56
N PRO A 375 4.87 -3.78 22.23
CA PRO A 375 4.26 -4.93 21.58
C PRO A 375 3.54 -5.78 22.65
N PRO A 376 2.32 -6.29 22.41
CA PRO A 376 1.83 -7.37 23.23
C PRO A 376 2.62 -8.64 22.89
N SER A 377 3.44 -9.04 23.86
CA SER A 377 3.88 -10.39 24.18
C SER A 377 3.47 -11.54 23.23
N GLY A 378 4.52 -12.21 22.70
CA GLY A 378 4.61 -13.67 22.73
C GLY A 378 4.03 -14.42 21.54
N ARG A 379 4.83 -14.64 20.49
CA ARG A 379 4.87 -15.94 19.80
C ARG A 379 6.31 -16.34 19.49
N ARG A 380 6.56 -17.60 19.82
CA ARG A 380 7.85 -18.28 19.91
C ARG A 380 8.65 -18.16 18.62
N SER A 381 9.93 -17.86 18.79
CA SER A 381 11.01 -18.22 17.88
C SER A 381 10.96 -19.73 17.62
N SER A 382 10.60 -20.12 16.40
CA SER A 382 10.98 -21.42 15.84
C SER A 382 12.14 -21.16 14.90
N THR A 383 13.33 -21.42 15.42
CA THR A 383 14.58 -21.53 14.67
C THR A 383 14.53 -22.81 13.84
N HIS A 384 14.18 -22.71 12.57
CA HIS A 384 14.67 -23.64 11.55
C HIS A 384 15.28 -22.80 10.44
N GLY A 385 16.61 -22.69 10.49
CA GLY A 385 17.40 -22.17 9.40
C GLY A 385 17.43 -23.18 8.26
N ASN A 386 17.21 -22.67 7.06
CA ASN A 386 17.74 -23.17 5.80
C ASN A 386 17.98 -21.88 5.01
N GLY A 387 19.21 -21.41 4.86
CA GLY A 387 20.23 -22.11 4.07
C GLY A 387 20.15 -21.53 2.66
N ARG A 388 20.77 -20.35 2.49
CA ARG A 388 21.07 -19.79 1.17
C ARG A 388 22.01 -20.76 0.44
N ILE A 389 21.59 -21.23 -0.73
CA ILE A 389 22.37 -21.21 -1.96
C ILE A 389 21.44 -20.63 -3.02
#